data_AF-A0A0C2CB44-F1
#
_entry.id   AF-A0A0C2CB44-F1
#
_cell.length_a   1.000
_cell.length_b   1.000
_cell.length_c   1.000
_cell.angle_alpha   90.00
_cell.angle_beta   90.00
_cell.angle_gamma   90.00
#
_symmetry.space_group_name_H-M   'P 1'
#
loop_
_entity.id
_entity.type
_entity.pdbx_description
1 polymer ?
#
loop_
_entity_poly.entity_id
_entity_poly.type
_entity_poly.pdbx_seq_one_letter_code
_entity_poly.pdbx_strand_id
1 'polypeptide(L)'
;MVLMPKYIEILVNGQCVISENLVALREVWEETSDRLGLMQTDAVCLQEAKQVRSTTKSIAYAAPFEWLSPIIPNSAHYLTSAPRVAIIREEGSNGDREMAAA
;
A
#
# COMPACT_ATOMS: atom_id res chain seq x y z
N MET A 1 -15.80 -3.12 10.67
CA MET A 1 -15.82 -3.17 9.18
C MET A 1 -16.35 -1.83 8.70
N VAL A 2 -15.48 -0.88 8.35
CA VAL A 2 -15.93 0.43 7.88
C VAL A 2 -16.32 0.27 6.41
N LEU A 3 -17.63 0.32 6.14
CA LEU A 3 -18.15 0.39 4.78
C LEU A 3 -17.72 1.76 4.23
N MET A 4 -16.80 1.79 3.26
CA MET A 4 -16.60 3.01 2.47
C MET A 4 -17.95 3.39 1.85
N PRO A 5 -18.34 4.67 1.92
CA PRO A 5 -19.57 5.11 1.30
C PRO A 5 -19.47 4.83 -0.20
N LYS A 6 -20.41 4.05 -0.72
CA LYS A 6 -20.49 3.74 -2.16
C LYS A 6 -20.80 4.98 -3.00
N TYR A 7 -21.25 6.06 -2.34
CA TYR A 7 -21.69 7.31 -2.94
C TYR A 7 -21.06 8.51 -2.25
N ILE A 8 -20.69 9.53 -3.02
CA ILE A 8 -20.35 10.87 -2.55
C ILE A 8 -21.58 11.74 -2.73
N GLU A 9 -21.96 12.45 -1.67
CA GLU A 9 -22.98 13.50 -1.71
C GLU A 9 -22.35 14.85 -1.36
N ILE A 10 -22.63 15.87 -2.17
CA ILE A 10 -22.25 17.26 -1.89
C ILE A 10 -23.51 18.10 -1.89
N LEU A 11 -23.70 18.84 -0.79
CA LEU A 11 -24.83 19.74 -0.61
C LEU A 11 -24.36 21.19 -0.59
N VAL A 12 -25.06 22.06 -1.30
CA VAL A 12 -24.86 23.51 -1.29
C VAL A 12 -26.17 24.14 -0.89
N ASN A 13 -26.18 24.91 0.21
CA ASN A 13 -27.39 25.53 0.78
C ASN A 13 -28.55 24.52 1.03
N GLY A 14 -28.22 23.29 1.42
CA GLY A 14 -29.19 22.22 1.67
C GLY A 14 -29.71 21.52 0.41
N GLN A 15 -29.27 21.92 -0.78
CA GLN A 15 -29.59 21.23 -2.04
C GLN A 15 -28.47 20.26 -2.40
N CYS A 16 -28.81 19.01 -2.70
CA CYS A 16 -27.87 18.03 -3.21
C CYS A 16 -27.49 18.37 -4.65
N VAL A 17 -26.21 18.70 -4.88
CA VAL A 17 -25.66 19.08 -6.20
C VAL A 17 -24.84 17.96 -6.84
N ILE A 18 -24.32 17.04 -6.03
CA ILE A 18 -23.62 15.83 -6.48
C ILE A 18 -24.14 14.68 -5.64
N SER A 19 -24.55 13.59 -6.29
CA SER A 19 -24.88 12.30 -5.67
C SER A 19 -24.39 11.22 -6.61
N GLU A 20 -23.13 10.83 -6.46
CA GLU A 20 -22.43 10.01 -7.46
C GLU A 20 -21.72 8.84 -6.82
N ASN A 21 -21.56 7.76 -7.59
CA ASN A 21 -20.85 6.58 -7.12
C ASN A 21 -19.34 6.87 -6.98
N LEU A 22 -18.76 6.58 -5.82
CA LEU A 22 -17.34 6.85 -5.55
C LEU A 22 -16.41 6.09 -6.50
N VAL A 23 -16.74 4.83 -6.83
CA VAL A 23 -15.93 4.03 -7.75
C VAL A 23 -15.99 4.62 -9.15
N ALA A 24 -17.16 5.03 -9.62
CA ALA A 24 -17.30 5.67 -10.94
C ALA A 24 -16.47 6.95 -11.04
N LEU A 25 -16.52 7.82 -10.03
CA LEU A 25 -15.69 9.02 -9.98
C LEU A 25 -14.18 8.71 -9.98
N ARG A 26 -13.77 7.66 -9.27
CA ARG A 26 -12.38 7.20 -9.26
C ARG A 26 -11.96 6.64 -10.62
N GLU A 27 -12.79 5.90 -11.33
CA GLU A 27 -12.44 5.41 -12.67
C GLU A 27 -12.28 6.56 -13.68
N VAL A 28 -13.05 7.64 -13.55
CA VAL A 28 -12.81 8.88 -14.32
C VAL A 28 -11.46 9.50 -13.97
N TRP A 29 -11.13 9.57 -12.68
CA TRP A 29 -9.84 10.10 -12.22
C TRP A 29 -8.64 9.27 -12.74
N GLU A 30 -8.78 7.94 -12.81
CA GLU A 30 -7.74 7.00 -13.23
C GLU A 30 -7.57 6.89 -14.75
N GLU A 31 -8.51 7.41 -15.56
CA GLU A 31 -8.54 7.19 -17.01
C GLU A 31 -7.22 7.57 -17.70
N THR A 32 -6.58 8.65 -17.24
CA THR A 32 -5.28 9.09 -17.79
C THR A 32 -4.16 8.11 -17.45
N SER A 33 -4.10 7.64 -16.20
CA SER A 33 -3.14 6.62 -15.76
C SER A 33 -3.31 5.32 -16.55
N ASP A 34 -4.56 4.89 -16.77
CA ASP A 34 -4.86 3.69 -17.54
C ASP A 34 -4.39 3.82 -19.00
N ARG A 35 -4.59 4.99 -19.63
CA ARG A 35 -4.08 5.25 -21.00
C ARG A 35 -2.56 5.18 -21.07
N LEU A 36 -1.85 5.73 -20.09
CA LEU A 36 -0.39 5.63 -20.01
C LEU A 36 0.05 4.19 -19.77
N GLY A 37 -0.64 3.46 -18.90
CA GLY A 37 -0.38 2.04 -18.63
C GLY A 37 -0.46 1.20 -19.89
N LEU A 38 -1.46 1.42 -20.76
CA LEU A 38 -1.57 0.70 -22.04
C LEU A 38 -0.35 0.90 -22.96
N MET A 39 0.39 1.98 -22.79
CA MET A 39 1.60 2.27 -23.58
C MET A 39 2.89 1.78 -22.92
N GLN A 40 2.88 1.55 -21.61
CA GLN A 40 4.09 1.38 -20.78
C GLN A 40 4.16 0.02 -20.09
N THR A 41 3.04 -0.69 -19.98
CA THR A 41 2.92 -1.95 -19.25
C THR A 41 2.24 -3.02 -20.09
N ASP A 42 2.30 -4.27 -19.63
CA ASP A 42 1.50 -5.33 -20.19
C ASP A 42 -0.01 -5.04 -20.02
N ALA A 43 -0.78 -5.27 -21.08
CA ALA A 43 -2.20 -4.95 -21.11
C ALA A 43 -3.04 -5.86 -20.20
N VAL A 44 -2.63 -7.13 -20.03
CA VAL A 44 -3.34 -8.08 -19.15
C VAL A 44 -3.14 -7.67 -17.70
N CYS A 45 -1.90 -7.38 -17.29
CA CYS A 45 -1.60 -6.87 -15.94
C CYS A 45 -2.40 -5.59 -15.62
N LEU A 46 -2.52 -4.66 -16.58
CA LEU A 46 -3.32 -3.45 -16.39
C LEU A 46 -4.81 -3.78 -16.21
N GLN A 47 -5.37 -4.69 -17.00
CA GLN A 47 -6.77 -5.11 -16.86
C GLN A 47 -7.02 -5.77 -15.50
N GLU A 48 -6.11 -6.62 -15.04
CA GLU A 48 -6.19 -7.22 -13.70
C GLU A 48 -6.17 -6.15 -12.60
N ALA A 49 -5.26 -5.16 -12.70
CA ALA A 49 -5.20 -4.04 -11.76
C ALA A 49 -6.51 -3.23 -11.73
N LYS A 50 -7.10 -2.94 -12.90
CA LYS A 50 -8.40 -2.26 -13.01
C LYS A 50 -9.53 -3.06 -12.35
N GLN A 51 -9.55 -4.37 -12.55
CA GLN A 51 -10.56 -5.25 -11.95
C GLN A 51 -10.44 -5.29 -10.42
N VAL A 52 -9.21 -5.38 -9.90
CA VAL A 52 -8.96 -5.29 -8.45
C VAL A 52 -9.39 -3.93 -7.93
N ARG A 53 -8.92 -2.83 -8.53
CA ARG A 53 -9.25 -1.45 -8.11
C ARG A 53 -10.76 -1.25 -8.01
N SER A 54 -11.53 -1.58 -9.04
CA SER A 54 -13.00 -1.38 -9.10
C SER A 54 -13.79 -2.17 -8.06
N THR A 55 -13.26 -3.31 -7.59
CA THR A 55 -13.97 -4.22 -6.66
C THR A 55 -13.39 -4.25 -5.24
N THR A 56 -12.23 -3.65 -5.03
CA THR A 56 -11.50 -3.68 -3.75
C THR A 56 -12.32 -3.05 -2.64
N LYS A 57 -12.43 -3.79 -1.53
CA LYS A 57 -13.02 -3.33 -0.27
C LYS A 57 -11.91 -2.88 0.69
N SER A 58 -12.30 -2.17 1.75
CA SER A 58 -11.38 -1.86 2.84
C SER A 58 -10.74 -3.14 3.37
N ILE A 59 -9.40 -3.17 3.40
CA ILE A 59 -8.62 -4.28 3.93
C ILE A 59 -8.48 -4.09 5.44
N ALA A 60 -8.82 -5.11 6.20
CA ALA A 60 -8.46 -5.21 7.61
C ALA A 60 -7.17 -6.02 7.71
N TYR A 61 -6.08 -5.36 8.07
CA TYR A 61 -4.82 -6.06 8.36
C TYR A 61 -4.92 -6.76 9.72
N ALA A 62 -4.50 -8.02 9.78
CA ALA A 62 -4.43 -8.79 11.01
C ALA A 62 -3.05 -9.44 11.11
N ALA A 63 -2.43 -9.32 12.28
CA ALA A 63 -1.21 -10.01 12.63
C ALA A 63 -1.55 -10.99 13.76
N PRO A 64 -1.58 -12.31 13.51
CA PRO A 64 -1.98 -13.31 14.51
C PRO A 64 -0.82 -13.65 15.47
N PHE A 65 -0.01 -12.66 15.82
CA PHE A 65 1.08 -12.77 16.77
C PHE A 65 1.10 -11.52 17.67
N GLU A 66 1.63 -11.67 18.88
CA GLU A 66 1.80 -10.56 19.80
C GLU A 66 2.95 -9.67 19.33
N TRP A 67 2.67 -8.38 19.16
CA TRP A 67 3.70 -7.36 18.97
C TRP A 67 4.42 -7.14 20.30
N LEU A 68 5.29 -8.06 20.67
CA LEU A 68 6.14 -7.93 21.85
C LEU A 68 7.18 -6.84 21.60
N SER A 69 7.57 -6.12 22.65
CA SER A 69 8.76 -5.27 22.58
C SER A 69 9.95 -6.13 22.11
N PRO A 70 10.78 -5.61 21.20
CA PRO A 70 11.85 -6.41 20.60
C PRO A 70 12.71 -7.01 21.70
N ILE A 71 12.88 -8.34 21.66
CA ILE A 71 13.85 -9.03 22.51
C ILE A 71 15.22 -8.69 21.94
N ILE A 72 15.81 -7.60 22.43
CA ILE A 72 17.19 -7.26 22.12
C ILE A 72 18.05 -8.32 22.83
N PRO A 73 18.83 -9.15 22.12
CA PRO A 73 19.60 -10.26 22.71
C PRO A 73 20.61 -9.83 23.79
N ASN A 74 20.81 -8.52 23.94
CA ASN A 74 21.74 -7.90 24.87
C ASN A 74 21.19 -7.73 26.30
N SER A 75 19.92 -8.07 26.57
CA SER A 75 19.34 -7.93 27.93
C SER A 75 19.94 -8.88 28.96
N ALA A 76 20.64 -9.93 28.53
CA ALA A 76 21.17 -10.98 29.39
C ALA A 76 22.71 -11.09 29.41
N HIS A 77 23.44 -10.05 28.97
CA HIS A 77 24.91 -9.96 29.06
C HIS A 77 25.71 -11.08 28.36
N TYR A 78 25.11 -11.87 27.46
CA TYR A 78 25.81 -12.96 26.76
C TYR A 78 26.70 -12.48 25.59
N LEU A 79 26.47 -11.27 25.08
CA LEU A 79 27.22 -10.67 23.99
C LEU A 79 28.03 -9.48 24.50
N THR A 80 29.34 -9.50 24.28
CA THR A 80 30.25 -8.39 24.64
C THR A 80 30.25 -7.27 23.59
N SER A 81 29.74 -7.55 22.38
CA SER A 81 29.55 -6.59 21.30
C SER A 81 28.43 -7.08 20.36
N ALA A 82 27.90 -6.18 19.53
CA ALA A 82 26.91 -6.56 18.52
C ALA A 82 27.53 -7.49 17.48
N PRO A 83 26.82 -8.57 17.05
CA PRO A 83 27.30 -9.44 15.99
C PRO A 83 27.45 -8.63 14.69
N ARG A 84 28.55 -8.87 13.98
CA ARG A 84 28.79 -8.25 12.68
C ARG A 84 27.99 -8.98 11.61
N VAL A 85 27.25 -8.23 10.81
CA VAL A 85 26.52 -8.74 9.64
C VAL A 85 27.17 -8.18 8.37
N ALA A 86 27.46 -9.04 7.41
CA ALA A 86 27.93 -8.62 6.10
C ALA A 86 26.72 -8.27 5.22
N ILE A 87 26.58 -7.00 4.89
CA ILE A 87 25.54 -6.50 3.98
C ILE A 87 26.10 -6.58 2.57
N ILE A 88 25.73 -7.65 1.86
CA ILE A 88 26.25 -7.91 0.52
C ILE A 88 25.58 -6.94 -0.45
N ARG A 89 26.40 -6.30 -1.28
CA ARG A 89 25.96 -5.39 -2.34
C ARG A 89 26.81 -5.60 -3.59
N GLU A 90 26.19 -5.39 -4.74
CA GLU A 90 26.82 -5.41 -6.05
C GLU A 90 26.48 -4.10 -6.79
N GLU A 91 27.17 -3.80 -7.89
CA GLU A 91 26.81 -2.70 -8.79
C GLU A 91 25.31 -2.74 -9.16
N GLY A 92 24.61 -1.63 -8.95
CA GLY A 92 23.16 -1.52 -9.19
C GLY A 92 22.26 -1.92 -8.02
N SER A 93 22.80 -2.47 -6.93
CA SER A 93 22.04 -2.71 -5.68
C SER A 93 21.70 -1.38 -4.98
N ASN A 94 20.46 -1.20 -4.51
CA ASN A 94 19.98 0.06 -3.93
C ASN A 94 19.24 -0.06 -2.58
N GLY A 95 19.15 -1.27 -2.01
CA GLY A 95 18.44 -1.53 -0.75
C GLY A 95 19.35 -1.76 0.47
N ASP A 96 20.67 -1.62 0.33
CA ASP A 96 21.66 -1.94 1.34
C ASP A 96 21.56 -1.05 2.59
N ARG A 97 21.18 0.23 2.42
CA ARG A 97 20.99 1.15 3.54
C ARG A 97 19.83 0.74 4.45
N GLU A 98 18.70 0.37 3.87
CA GLU A 98 17.53 -0.06 4.66
C GLU A 98 17.79 -1.42 5.30
N MET A 99 18.51 -2.33 4.60
CA MET A 99 18.96 -3.61 5.15
C MET A 99 19.98 -3.44 6.30
N ALA A 100 20.76 -2.36 6.32
CA ALA A 100 21.67 -2.04 7.42
C ALA A 100 20.98 -1.52 8.66
N ALA A 101 19.83 -0.88 8.48
CA ALA A 101 19.10 -0.19 9.54
C ALA A 101 18.01 -1.06 10.19
N ALA A 102 17.48 -2.05 9.46
CA ALA A 102 16.47 -3.00 9.92
C ALA A 102 17.00 -3.95 11.01
#